data_AF-A0A7C7R2Y9-F1
#
_entry.id   AF-A0A7C7R2Y9-F1
#
_cell.length_a   1.000
_cell.length_b   1.000
_cell.length_c   1.000
_cell.angle_alpha   90.00
_cell.angle_beta   90.00
_cell.angle_gamma   90.00
#
_symmetry.space_group_name_H-M   'P 1'
#
loop_
_entity.id
_entity.type
_entity.pdbx_description
1 polymer ?
#
loop_
_entity_poly.entity_id
_entity_poly.type
_entity_poly.pdbx_seq_one_letter_code
_entity_poly.pdbx_strand_id
1 'polypeptide(L)'
;TVGAAPRWSPDGKRLLLMREKSKRPDVKLRVYVIDRDGKNERWICEGPRPDWSPNGKRIALCHVAPLSRIPLIRIVDLGTGQQEVIGYGFYRADWSPDGKAVVANGFSKQRHVAMVRLRVDVPFEPEFLVPEIDIALSPSISSDGKYMVFVAQRPKDAENQAAASQ
;
A
#
# COMPACT_ATOMS: atom_id res chain seq x y z
N THR A 1 -3.23 6.87 12.87
CA THR A 1 -2.92 5.42 12.93
C THR A 1 -3.73 4.70 11.86
N VAL A 2 -3.11 4.23 10.76
CA VAL A 2 -3.83 3.80 9.51
C VAL A 2 -3.84 2.26 9.32
N GLY A 3 -3.65 1.48 10.38
CA GLY A 3 -3.41 0.03 10.24
C GLY A 3 -4.64 -0.88 10.33
N ALA A 4 -5.73 -0.43 10.95
CA ALA A 4 -6.84 -1.30 11.36
C ALA A 4 -8.23 -0.65 11.23
N ALA A 5 -8.32 0.56 10.69
CA ALA A 5 -9.60 1.25 10.58
C ALA A 5 -10.39 0.72 9.37
N PRO A 6 -11.70 0.52 9.51
CA PRO A 6 -12.57 0.23 8.38
C PRO A 6 -12.48 1.35 7.32
N ARG A 7 -12.51 1.01 6.02
CA ARG A 7 -12.48 1.99 4.92
C ARG A 7 -13.72 1.92 4.04
N TRP A 8 -14.40 3.05 3.87
CA TRP A 8 -15.50 3.16 2.90
C TRP A 8 -14.98 2.98 1.48
N SER A 9 -15.78 2.34 0.63
CA SER A 9 -15.58 2.36 -0.82
C SER A 9 -15.74 3.80 -1.33
N PRO A 10 -15.14 4.15 -2.49
CA PRO A 10 -15.21 5.50 -3.03
C PRO A 10 -16.64 6.01 -3.28
N ASP A 11 -17.58 5.11 -3.56
CA ASP A 11 -19.01 5.40 -3.74
C ASP A 11 -19.80 5.46 -2.42
N GLY A 12 -19.17 5.20 -1.27
CA GLY A 12 -19.79 5.20 0.05
C GLY A 12 -20.79 4.07 0.29
N LYS A 13 -20.87 3.07 -0.60
CA LYS A 13 -21.87 1.98 -0.51
C LYS A 13 -21.41 0.77 0.27
N ARG A 14 -20.09 0.57 0.41
CA ARG A 14 -19.51 -0.62 1.01
C ARG A 14 -18.39 -0.25 1.97
N LEU A 15 -18.13 -1.13 2.92
CA LEU A 15 -17.06 -0.99 3.91
C LEU A 15 -16.07 -2.14 3.74
N LEU A 16 -14.78 -1.81 3.76
CA LEU A 16 -13.67 -2.74 3.77
C LEU A 16 -13.22 -2.96 5.20
N LEU A 17 -13.24 -4.23 5.62
CA LEU A 17 -13.00 -4.67 6.98
C LEU A 17 -11.85 -5.65 7.03
N MET A 18 -11.15 -5.65 8.16
CA MET A 18 -10.09 -6.61 8.45
C MET A 18 -10.42 -7.35 9.75
N ARG A 19 -10.31 -8.68 9.75
CA ARG A 19 -10.57 -9.53 10.92
C ARG A 19 -9.42 -10.51 11.11
N GLU A 20 -9.06 -10.75 12.36
CA GLU A 20 -8.11 -11.81 12.69
C GLU A 20 -8.77 -13.18 12.53
N LYS A 21 -8.09 -14.11 11.87
CA LYS A 21 -8.56 -15.49 11.71
C LYS A 21 -8.40 -16.31 12.99
N SER A 22 -7.41 -16.01 13.82
CA SER A 22 -7.18 -16.66 15.13
C SER A 22 -6.20 -15.87 16.00
N LYS A 23 -6.21 -16.11 17.32
CA LYS A 23 -5.27 -15.53 18.31
C LYS A 23 -3.83 -16.10 18.25
N ARG A 24 -3.47 -16.86 17.22
CA ARG A 24 -2.17 -17.54 17.12
C ARG A 24 -1.07 -16.62 16.55
N PRO A 25 0.22 -16.94 16.78
CA PRO A 25 1.35 -16.10 16.37
C PRO A 25 1.48 -15.90 14.85
N ASP A 26 0.88 -16.76 14.03
CA ASP A 26 0.82 -16.67 12.57
C ASP A 26 -0.40 -15.85 12.11
N VAL A 27 -0.62 -14.66 12.68
CA VAL A 27 -1.81 -13.83 12.46
C VAL A 27 -2.14 -13.68 10.97
N LYS A 28 -3.14 -14.44 10.50
CA LYS A 28 -3.74 -14.29 9.17
C LYS A 28 -4.88 -13.30 9.28
N LEU A 29 -4.64 -12.08 8.81
CA LEU A 29 -5.69 -11.06 8.67
C LEU A 29 -6.51 -11.38 7.44
N ARG A 30 -7.84 -11.43 7.59
CA ARG A 30 -8.78 -11.62 6.49
C ARG A 30 -9.43 -10.29 6.15
N VAL A 31 -9.53 -10.04 4.86
CA VAL A 31 -10.15 -8.84 4.30
C VAL A 31 -11.55 -9.20 3.84
N TYR A 32 -12.52 -8.39 4.27
CA TYR A 32 -13.93 -8.54 3.94
C TYR A 32 -14.47 -7.24 3.35
N VAL A 33 -15.49 -7.36 2.51
CA VAL A 33 -16.32 -6.24 2.07
C VAL A 33 -17.74 -6.50 2.53
N ILE A 34 -18.39 -5.47 3.08
CA ILE A 34 -19.76 -5.51 3.57
C ILE A 34 -20.51 -4.29 3.04
N ASP A 35 -21.82 -4.40 2.82
CA ASP A 35 -22.63 -3.26 2.41
C ASP A 35 -22.84 -2.27 3.58
N ARG A 36 -23.18 -1.02 3.25
CA ARG A 36 -23.37 0.06 4.21
C ARG A 36 -24.43 -0.24 5.28
N ASP A 37 -25.42 -1.06 4.95
CA ASP A 37 -26.47 -1.50 5.88
C ASP A 37 -26.04 -2.69 6.76
N GLY A 38 -24.79 -3.15 6.64
CA GLY A 38 -24.24 -4.28 7.37
C GLY A 38 -24.60 -5.65 6.79
N LYS A 39 -25.17 -5.71 5.57
CA LYS A 39 -25.51 -6.98 4.90
C LYS A 39 -24.47 -7.36 3.84
N ASN A 40 -24.67 -8.53 3.24
CA ASN A 40 -23.88 -9.05 2.12
C ASN A 40 -22.36 -9.06 2.38
N GLU A 41 -21.97 -9.41 3.61
CA GLU A 41 -20.56 -9.58 3.93
C GLU A 41 -19.95 -10.69 3.06
N ARG A 42 -18.84 -10.38 2.40
CA ARG A 42 -18.08 -11.32 1.59
C ARG A 42 -16.60 -11.25 1.93
N TRP A 43 -15.99 -12.44 2.02
CA TRP A 43 -14.55 -12.56 2.11
C TRP A 43 -13.89 -12.25 0.76
N ILE A 44 -12.78 -11.50 0.78
CA ILE A 44 -12.05 -11.09 -0.43
C ILE A 44 -10.70 -11.79 -0.52
N CYS A 45 -9.85 -11.64 0.50
CA CYS A 45 -8.49 -12.17 0.51
C CYS A 45 -7.90 -12.22 1.93
N GLU A 46 -6.65 -12.67 2.05
CA GLU A 46 -5.87 -12.62 3.29
C GLU A 46 -4.72 -11.61 3.16
N GLY A 47 -4.57 -10.72 4.13
CA GLY A 47 -3.44 -9.81 4.27
C GLY A 47 -3.79 -8.48 4.96
N PRO A 48 -2.77 -7.77 5.47
CA PRO A 48 -2.94 -6.49 6.14
C PRO A 48 -3.15 -5.30 5.17
N ARG A 49 -3.65 -4.20 5.74
CA ARG A 49 -3.67 -2.84 5.14
C ARG A 49 -4.30 -2.80 3.74
N PRO A 50 -5.53 -3.29 3.56
CA PRO A 50 -6.18 -3.21 2.27
C PRO A 50 -6.61 -1.77 1.95
N ASP A 51 -6.66 -1.43 0.66
CA ASP A 51 -7.10 -0.12 0.15
C ASP A 51 -7.94 -0.25 -1.12
N TRP A 52 -8.94 0.60 -1.26
CA TRP A 52 -9.80 0.63 -2.45
C TRP A 52 -9.11 1.33 -3.61
N SER A 53 -9.23 0.76 -4.81
CA SER A 53 -8.97 1.54 -6.02
C SER A 53 -9.98 2.69 -6.13
N PRO A 54 -9.63 3.81 -6.78
CA PRO A 54 -10.52 4.97 -6.90
C PRO A 54 -11.86 4.65 -7.58
N ASN A 55 -11.89 3.65 -8.46
CA ASN A 55 -13.10 3.17 -9.13
C ASN A 55 -13.89 2.12 -8.33
N GLY A 56 -13.43 1.73 -7.14
CA GLY A 56 -14.09 0.75 -6.27
C GLY A 56 -14.13 -0.69 -6.80
N LYS A 57 -13.38 -1.02 -7.85
CA LYS A 57 -13.38 -2.35 -8.49
C LYS A 57 -12.23 -3.24 -8.03
N ARG A 58 -11.17 -2.68 -7.47
CA ARG A 58 -9.98 -3.42 -7.04
C ARG A 58 -9.61 -3.07 -5.61
N ILE A 59 -8.89 -3.98 -4.96
CA ILE A 59 -8.26 -3.77 -3.66
C ILE A 59 -6.75 -3.94 -3.81
N ALA A 60 -5.97 -2.99 -3.29
CA ALA A 60 -4.53 -3.17 -3.10
C ALA A 60 -4.27 -3.59 -1.65
N LEU A 61 -3.31 -4.49 -1.42
CA LEU A 61 -2.90 -4.87 -0.08
C LEU A 61 -1.44 -5.31 -0.03
N CYS A 62 -0.86 -5.20 1.16
CA CYS A 62 0.40 -5.84 1.48
C CYS A 62 0.14 -7.30 1.84
N HIS A 63 0.97 -8.22 1.38
CA HIS A 63 0.98 -9.61 1.83
C HIS A 63 2.41 -10.05 2.11
N VAL A 64 2.58 -11.05 2.97
CA VAL A 64 3.88 -11.69 3.20
C VAL A 64 3.74 -13.13 2.77
N ALA A 65 4.48 -13.54 1.74
CA ALA A 65 4.43 -14.91 1.27
C ALA A 65 4.96 -15.85 2.37
N PRO A 66 4.26 -16.97 2.68
CA PRO A 66 4.59 -17.83 3.82
C PRO A 66 6.03 -18.35 3.85
N LEU A 67 6.65 -18.53 2.67
CA LEU A 67 7.97 -19.17 2.54
C LEU A 67 9.13 -18.18 2.42
N SER A 68 8.93 -17.00 1.82
CA SER A 68 10.02 -16.08 1.52
C SER A 68 10.21 -14.98 2.56
N ARG A 69 9.22 -14.72 3.42
CA ARG A 69 9.15 -13.54 4.32
C ARG A 69 9.31 -12.19 3.60
N ILE A 70 9.33 -12.18 2.26
CA ILE A 70 9.44 -10.96 1.47
C ILE A 70 8.03 -10.35 1.38
N PRO A 71 7.84 -9.10 1.82
CA PRO A 71 6.55 -8.42 1.67
C PRO A 71 6.32 -8.13 0.18
N LEU A 72 5.07 -8.18 -0.25
CA LEU A 72 4.67 -7.93 -1.63
C LEU A 72 3.41 -7.07 -1.69
N ILE A 73 3.23 -6.39 -2.83
CA ILE A 73 1.96 -5.71 -3.13
C ILE A 73 1.13 -6.59 -4.05
N ARG A 74 -0.10 -6.83 -3.63
CA ARG A 74 -1.11 -7.59 -4.37
C ARG A 74 -2.27 -6.68 -4.75
N ILE A 75 -2.80 -6.88 -5.95
CA ILE A 75 -4.03 -6.29 -6.44
C ILE A 75 -5.07 -7.40 -6.58
N VAL A 76 -6.27 -7.18 -6.07
CA VAL A 76 -7.40 -8.11 -6.15
C VAL A 76 -8.53 -7.47 -6.94
N ASP A 77 -8.97 -8.12 -8.00
CA ASP A 77 -10.16 -7.72 -8.75
C ASP A 77 -11.43 -8.26 -8.08
N LEU A 78 -12.38 -7.39 -7.78
CA LEU A 78 -13.58 -7.75 -7.02
C LEU A 78 -14.71 -8.34 -7.87
N GLY A 79 -14.62 -8.22 -9.20
CA GLY A 79 -15.58 -8.78 -10.14
C GLY A 79 -15.21 -10.20 -10.55
N THR A 80 -13.92 -10.46 -10.77
CA THR A 80 -13.42 -11.78 -11.20
C THR A 80 -12.84 -12.62 -10.06
N GLY A 81 -12.44 -11.98 -8.95
CA GLY A 81 -11.70 -12.63 -7.87
C GLY A 81 -10.22 -12.89 -8.20
N GLN A 82 -9.74 -12.47 -9.38
CA GLN A 82 -8.35 -12.62 -9.77
C GLN A 82 -7.43 -11.81 -8.84
N GLN A 83 -6.24 -12.36 -8.58
CA GLN A 83 -5.25 -11.77 -7.71
C GLN A 83 -3.90 -11.74 -8.42
N GLU A 84 -3.27 -10.57 -8.45
CA GLU A 84 -2.01 -10.34 -9.12
C GLU A 84 -1.01 -9.69 -8.17
N VAL A 85 0.25 -10.11 -8.23
CA VAL A 85 1.34 -9.46 -7.51
C VAL A 85 2.02 -8.48 -8.44
N ILE A 86 2.17 -7.23 -8.03
CA ILE A 86 2.76 -6.16 -8.86
C ILE A 86 4.14 -5.72 -8.39
N GLY A 87 4.63 -6.23 -7.24
CA GLY A 87 5.95 -5.90 -6.72
C GLY A 87 6.31 -6.66 -5.45
N TYR A 88 7.62 -6.86 -5.24
CA TYR A 88 8.22 -7.50 -4.06
C TYR A 88 9.10 -6.51 -3.29
N GLY A 89 9.23 -6.70 -1.97
CA GLY A 89 10.01 -5.85 -1.09
C GLY A 89 9.26 -4.64 -0.52
N PHE A 90 7.96 -4.54 -0.77
CA PHE A 90 7.12 -3.39 -0.39
C PHE A 90 6.04 -3.79 0.61
N TYR A 91 5.81 -2.95 1.62
CA TYR A 91 5.00 -3.30 2.80
C TYR A 91 3.79 -2.38 3.05
N ARG A 92 3.58 -1.41 2.17
CA ARG A 92 2.39 -0.55 2.11
C ARG A 92 2.14 -0.14 0.67
N ALA A 93 0.88 0.06 0.31
CA ALA A 93 0.46 0.61 -0.96
C ALA A 93 -0.76 1.50 -0.72
N ASP A 94 -0.76 2.67 -1.35
CA ASP A 94 -1.92 3.56 -1.41
C ASP A 94 -2.16 3.89 -2.90
N TRP A 95 -3.42 3.83 -3.35
CA TRP A 95 -3.72 4.00 -4.77
C TRP A 95 -3.43 5.42 -5.26
N SER A 96 -2.90 5.50 -6.48
CA SER A 96 -2.93 6.76 -7.24
C SER A 96 -4.38 7.12 -7.60
N PRO A 97 -4.75 8.41 -7.64
CA PRO A 97 -6.14 8.83 -7.90
C PRO A 97 -6.69 8.43 -9.28
N ASP A 98 -5.81 8.30 -10.27
CA ASP A 98 -6.18 7.79 -11.60
C ASP A 98 -6.42 6.28 -11.64
N GLY A 99 -6.09 5.57 -10.54
CA GLY A 99 -6.23 4.13 -10.39
C GLY A 99 -5.27 3.31 -11.26
N LYS A 100 -4.25 3.91 -11.87
CA LYS A 100 -3.30 3.23 -12.77
C LYS A 100 -2.09 2.66 -12.05
N ALA A 101 -1.80 3.17 -10.85
CA ALA A 101 -0.66 2.77 -10.04
C ALA A 101 -0.99 2.77 -8.55
N VAL A 102 -0.07 2.25 -7.76
CA VAL A 102 0.00 2.48 -6.32
C VAL A 102 1.31 3.15 -5.96
N VAL A 103 1.29 4.04 -4.97
CA VAL A 103 2.52 4.48 -4.30
C VAL A 103 2.77 3.53 -3.15
N ALA A 104 3.95 2.94 -3.15
CA ALA A 104 4.37 1.96 -2.18
C ALA A 104 5.66 2.40 -1.51
N ASN A 105 5.87 1.92 -0.28
CA ASN A 105 7.17 2.01 0.34
C ASN A 105 7.71 0.62 0.68
N GLY A 106 9.02 0.47 0.60
CA GLY A 106 9.70 -0.81 0.65
C GLY A 106 11.19 -0.66 0.88
N PHE A 107 11.88 -1.79 0.97
CA PHE A 107 13.34 -1.79 1.02
C PHE A 107 13.91 -1.79 -0.41
N SER A 108 14.79 -0.84 -0.70
CA SER A 108 15.60 -0.86 -1.91
C SER A 108 16.72 -1.91 -1.80
N LYS A 109 17.34 -2.27 -2.93
CA LYS A 109 18.55 -3.13 -2.95
C LYS A 109 19.70 -2.55 -2.12
N GLN A 110 19.73 -1.23 -1.96
CA GLN A 110 20.74 -0.49 -1.18
C GLN A 110 20.34 -0.30 0.29
N ARG A 111 19.29 -0.98 0.77
CA ARG A 111 18.78 -0.96 2.16
C ARG A 111 18.15 0.34 2.66
N HIS A 112 17.95 1.32 1.78
CA HIS A 112 17.14 2.50 2.08
C HIS A 112 15.65 2.19 1.97
N VAL A 113 14.82 2.87 2.77
CA VAL A 113 13.38 2.79 2.59
C VAL A 113 12.99 3.73 1.47
N ALA A 114 12.75 3.15 0.30
CA ALA A 114 12.36 3.89 -0.88
C ALA A 114 10.85 4.04 -0.96
N MET A 115 10.44 5.16 -1.52
CA MET A 115 9.08 5.37 -2.00
C MET A 115 9.08 5.22 -3.51
N VAL A 116 8.19 4.37 -3.99
CA VAL A 116 8.10 4.00 -5.39
C VAL A 116 6.68 4.13 -5.89
N ARG A 117 6.54 4.33 -7.18
CA ARG A 117 5.29 4.09 -7.91
C ARG A 117 5.38 2.71 -8.56
N LEU A 118 4.40 1.86 -8.28
CA LEU A 118 4.20 0.59 -8.95
C LEU A 118 3.00 0.73 -9.89
N ARG A 119 3.25 0.64 -11.18
CA ARG A 119 2.19 0.62 -12.19
C ARG A 119 1.51 -0.74 -12.22
N VAL A 120 0.19 -0.74 -12.42
CA VAL A 120 -0.60 -1.99 -12.46
C VAL A 120 -0.49 -2.67 -13.83
N ASP A 121 -0.22 -1.91 -14.90
CA ASP A 121 -0.11 -2.44 -16.27
C ASP A 121 1.29 -2.97 -16.63
N VAL A 122 2.32 -2.61 -15.85
CA VAL A 122 3.70 -3.08 -15.99
C VAL A 122 4.21 -3.55 -14.62
N PRO A 123 3.82 -4.76 -14.18
CA PRO A 123 4.18 -5.25 -12.85
C PRO A 123 5.70 -5.43 -12.73
N PHE A 124 6.20 -5.33 -11.50
CA PHE A 124 7.62 -5.50 -11.15
C PHE A 124 8.59 -4.43 -11.68
N GLU A 125 8.07 -3.32 -12.21
CA GLU A 125 8.86 -2.16 -12.64
C GLU A 125 8.64 -0.95 -11.71
N PRO A 126 9.33 -0.89 -10.54
CA PRO A 126 9.20 0.25 -9.63
C PRO A 126 9.88 1.51 -10.17
N GLU A 127 9.13 2.61 -10.21
CA GLU A 127 9.65 3.95 -10.45
C GLU A 127 9.96 4.60 -9.09
N PHE A 128 11.21 5.01 -8.84
CA PHE A 128 11.60 5.66 -7.59
C PHE A 128 11.18 7.14 -7.58
N LEU A 129 10.40 7.55 -6.57
CA LEU A 129 9.83 8.90 -6.50
C LEU A 129 10.72 9.91 -5.76
N VAL A 130 11.52 9.45 -4.81
CA VAL A 130 12.44 10.28 -4.00
C VAL A 130 13.78 9.55 -3.82
N PRO A 131 14.62 9.49 -4.87
CA PRO A 131 15.86 8.71 -4.83
C PRO A 131 16.92 9.28 -3.87
N GLU A 132 16.81 10.56 -3.52
CA GLU A 132 17.77 11.29 -2.66
C GLU A 132 17.49 11.13 -1.14
N ILE A 133 16.41 10.43 -0.77
CA ILE A 133 15.97 10.29 0.62
C ILE A 133 16.28 8.88 1.13
N ASP A 134 16.97 8.79 2.26
CA ASP A 134 17.38 7.52 2.86
C ASP A 134 16.19 6.71 3.39
N ILE A 135 15.22 7.38 4.00
CA ILE A 135 14.02 6.74 4.55
C ILE A 135 12.82 7.60 4.21
N ALA A 136 11.86 7.03 3.47
CA ALA A 136 10.55 7.65 3.21
C ALA A 136 9.40 6.72 3.65
N LEU A 137 8.57 7.17 4.59
CA LEU A 137 7.55 6.36 5.25
C LEU A 137 6.14 6.95 5.14
N SER A 138 5.16 6.05 5.17
CA SER A 138 3.72 6.35 5.25
C SER A 138 3.24 7.37 4.21
N PRO A 139 3.47 7.11 2.91
CA PRO A 139 2.98 7.99 1.86
C PRO A 139 1.47 8.17 1.93
N SER A 140 1.01 9.35 1.55
CA SER A 140 -0.38 9.59 1.18
C SER A 140 -0.42 10.60 0.04
N ILE A 141 -1.25 10.34 -0.97
CA ILE A 141 -1.40 11.19 -2.16
C ILE A 141 -2.71 11.97 -2.04
N SER A 142 -2.70 13.23 -2.45
CA SER A 142 -3.92 14.04 -2.56
C SER A 142 -4.89 13.44 -3.58
N SER A 143 -6.19 13.70 -3.42
CA SER A 143 -7.23 13.18 -4.31
C SER A 143 -7.08 13.63 -5.78
N ASP A 144 -6.41 14.76 -6.02
CA ASP A 144 -6.08 15.27 -7.35
C ASP A 144 -4.71 14.79 -7.88
N GLY A 145 -3.96 14.04 -7.07
CA GLY A 145 -2.67 13.46 -7.43
C GLY A 145 -1.51 14.44 -7.44
N LYS A 146 -1.74 15.73 -7.15
CA LYS A 146 -0.73 16.78 -7.26
C LYS A 146 0.26 16.80 -6.11
N TYR A 147 -0.15 16.33 -4.94
CA TYR A 147 0.65 16.38 -3.72
C TYR A 147 0.80 15.00 -3.12
N MET A 148 1.96 14.78 -2.52
CA MET A 148 2.23 13.59 -1.73
C MET A 148 2.88 14.03 -0.43
N VAL A 149 2.37 13.52 0.69
CA VAL A 149 2.96 13.71 2.01
C VAL A 149 3.59 12.41 2.48
N PHE A 150 4.73 12.51 3.15
CA PHE A 150 5.47 11.36 3.68
C PHE A 150 6.37 11.83 4.83
N VAL A 151 6.75 10.89 5.69
CA VAL A 151 7.77 11.12 6.73
C VAL A 151 9.13 10.75 6.17
N ALA A 152 10.11 11.64 6.29
CA ALA A 152 11.42 11.44 5.71
C ALA A 152 12.57 11.57 6.72
N GLN A 153 13.62 10.79 6.52
CA GLN A 153 14.94 11.01 7.10
C GLN A 153 15.96 11.18 5.97
N ARG A 154 16.76 12.23 6.06
CA ARG A 154 17.85 12.54 5.12
C ARG A 154 19.19 11.96 5.62
N PRO A 155 20.16 11.75 4.72
CA PRO A 155 21.52 11.36 5.11
C PRO A 155 22.13 12.40 6.06
N LYS A 156 22.86 11.93 7.09
CA LYS A 156 23.55 12.81 8.05
C LYS A 156 24.56 13.76 7.39
N ASP A 157 25.13 13.39 6.25
CA ASP A 157 26.18 14.18 5.59
C ASP A 157 25.63 15.37 4.79
N ALA A 158 24.32 15.40 4.51
CA ALA A 158 23.68 16.50 3.76
C ALA A 158 23.48 17.77 4.61
N GLU A 159 23.40 17.66 5.94
CA GLU A 159 23.27 18.82 6.83
C GLU A 159 24.58 19.64 6.93
N ASN A 160 25.74 19.00 6.76
CA ASN A 160 27.04 19.69 6.84
C ASN A 160 27.40 20.51 5.59
N GLN A 161 26.77 20.27 4.44
CA GLN A 161 27.06 21.03 3.21
C GLN A 161 26.25 22.34 3.13
N ALA A 162 25.06 22.39 3.75
CA ALA A 162 24.26 23.61 3.81
C ALA A 162 24.80 24.64 4.83
N ALA A 163 25.51 24.20 5.87
CA ALA A 163 26.14 25.08 6.86
C ALA A 163 27.51 25.63 6.42
N ALA A 164 28.10 25.11 5.35
CA ALA A 164 29.41 25.54 4.82
C ALA A 164 29.30 26.57 3.68
N SER A 165 28.09 27.07 3.38
CA SER A 165 27.83 28.00 2.27
C SER A 165 27.25 29.35 2.73
N GLN A 166 27.52 29.78 3.97
CA GLN A 166 27.22 31.15 4.46
C GLN A 166 28.50 31.90 4.82
#